data_AF-A0A0J1D2X5-F1
#
_entry.id   AF-A0A0J1D2X5-F1
#
_cell.length_a   1.000
_cell.length_b   1.000
_cell.length_c   1.000
_cell.angle_alpha   90.00
_cell.angle_beta   90.00
_cell.angle_gamma   90.00
#
_symmetry.space_group_name_H-M   'P 1'
#
loop_
_entity.id
_entity.type
_entity.pdbx_description
1 polymer ?
#
loop_
_entity_poly.entity_id
_entity_poly.type
_entity_poly.pdbx_seq_one_letter_code
_entity_poly.pdbx_strand_id
1 'polypeptide(L)' 'MTKQVFEYLEEKASQVIDTSLLPLDCLKNLNELSGAVDVLVKCGYLTDKESINKAFDILEQVTTFADNSLPKN' A
#
# COMPACT_ATOMS: atom_id res chain seq x y z
N MET A 1 -1.58 7.56 -17.34
CA MET A 1 -1.26 8.10 -16.00
C MET A 1 -1.76 7.17 -14.92
N THR A 2 -3.07 6.91 -14.81
CA THR A 2 -3.66 6.03 -13.78
C THR A 2 -3.10 4.60 -13.79
N LYS A 3 -2.78 4.04 -14.98
CA LYS A 3 -2.15 2.71 -15.09
C LYS A 3 -0.78 2.64 -14.39
N GLN A 4 0.08 3.62 -14.60
CA GLN A 4 1.41 3.69 -13.98
C GLN A 4 1.32 3.91 -12.46
N VAL A 5 0.29 4.61 -11.99
CA VAL A 5 0.02 4.77 -10.56
C VAL A 5 -0.31 3.42 -9.92
N PHE A 6 -1.19 2.63 -10.54
CA PHE A 6 -1.52 1.31 -9.99
C PHE A 6 -0.37 0.31 -10.10
N GLU A 7 0.40 0.32 -11.18
CA GLU A 7 1.63 -0.48 -11.29
C GLU A 7 2.60 -0.17 -10.14
N TYR A 8 2.79 1.12 -9.81
CA TYR A 8 3.62 1.54 -8.67
C TYR A 8 3.03 1.09 -7.31
N LEU A 9 1.72 1.24 -7.11
CA LEU A 9 1.06 0.82 -5.87
C LEU A 9 1.11 -0.70 -5.68
N GLU A 10 0.93 -1.47 -6.75
CA GLU A 10 1.02 -2.94 -6.74
C GLU A 10 2.46 -3.42 -6.49
N GLU A 11 3.46 -2.73 -7.04
CA GLU A 11 4.88 -2.99 -6.74
C GLU A 11 5.19 -2.74 -5.26
N LYS A 12 4.73 -1.61 -4.72
CA LYS A 12 4.90 -1.28 -3.30
C LYS A 12 4.15 -2.23 -2.37
N ALA A 13 2.94 -2.63 -2.73
CA ALA A 13 2.19 -3.67 -2.02
C ALA A 13 2.95 -5.01 -1.98
N SER A 14 3.52 -5.41 -3.12
CA SER A 14 4.32 -6.64 -3.23
C SER A 14 5.53 -6.62 -2.31
N GLN A 15 6.15 -5.45 -2.11
CA GLN A 15 7.25 -5.26 -1.17
C GLN A 15 6.83 -5.36 0.30
N VAL A 16 5.56 -5.16 0.66
CA VAL A 16 5.13 -5.31 2.06
C VAL A 16 4.79 -6.76 2.41
N ILE A 17 4.26 -7.50 1.42
CA ILE A 17 3.84 -8.90 1.60
C ILE A 17 4.98 -9.92 1.46
N ASP A 18 6.22 -9.44 1.27
CA ASP A 18 7.40 -10.31 1.25
C ASP A 18 7.66 -10.90 2.64
N THR A 19 7.41 -12.21 2.77
CA THR A 19 7.52 -12.98 4.01
C THR A 19 8.96 -13.13 4.51
N SER A 20 9.96 -12.74 3.71
CA SER A 20 11.36 -12.72 4.12
C SER A 20 11.76 -11.44 4.88
N LEU A 21 10.88 -10.43 4.93
CA LEU A 21 11.18 -9.16 5.57
C LEU A 21 11.22 -9.26 7.09
N LEU A 22 12.14 -8.47 7.67
CA LEU A 22 12.12 -8.19 9.09
C LEU A 22 10.90 -7.31 9.43
N PRO A 23 10.35 -7.42 10.66
CA PRO A 23 9.19 -6.64 11.08
C PRO A 23 9.30 -5.13 10.84
N LEU A 24 10.49 -4.55 11.09
CA LEU A 24 10.73 -3.11 10.87
C LEU A 24 10.72 -2.73 9.39
N ASP A 25 11.24 -3.59 8.52
CA ASP A 25 11.25 -3.34 7.07
C ASP A 25 9.83 -3.47 6.48
N CYS A 26 9.04 -4.44 6.97
CA CYS A 26 7.62 -4.56 6.64
C CYS A 26 6.85 -3.27 7.02
N LEU A 27 7.03 -2.77 8.25
CA LEU A 27 6.43 -1.52 8.71
C LEU A 27 6.85 -0.30 7.88
N LYS A 28 8.13 -0.25 7.48
CA LYS A 28 8.65 0.82 6.63
C LYS A 28 7.97 0.81 5.26
N ASN A 29 7.90 -0.36 4.61
CA ASN A 29 7.26 -0.50 3.30
C ASN A 29 5.76 -0.18 3.37
N LEU A 30 5.08 -0.58 4.47
CA LEU A 30 3.67 -0.27 4.69
C LEU A 30 3.43 1.25 4.81
N ASN A 31 4.30 1.94 5.56
CA ASN A 31 4.23 3.40 5.69
C ASN A 31 4.48 4.11 4.35
N GLU A 32 5.43 3.64 3.53
CA GLU A 32 5.67 4.18 2.19
C GLU A 32 4.46 4.02 1.28
N LEU A 33 3.81 2.84 1.29
CA LEU A 33 2.58 2.58 0.53
C LEU A 33 1.43 3.48 1.00
N SER A 34 1.22 3.56 2.31
CA SER A 34 0.17 4.41 2.91
C SER A 34 0.35 5.89 2.54
N GLY A 35 1.57 6.40 2.64
CA GLY A 35 1.90 7.77 2.25
C GLY A 35 1.71 8.03 0.76
N ALA A 36 2.04 7.06 -0.11
CA ALA A 36 1.81 7.17 -1.53
C ALA A 36 0.33 7.29 -1.87
N VAL A 37 -0.54 6.45 -1.29
CA VAL A 37 -1.99 6.51 -1.49
C VAL A 37 -2.54 7.87 -1.05
N ASP A 38 -2.14 8.37 0.12
CA ASP A 38 -2.58 9.68 0.62
C ASP A 38 -2.21 10.84 -0.33
N VAL A 39 -0.96 10.87 -0.81
CA VAL A 39 -0.49 11.89 -1.76
C VAL A 39 -1.24 11.80 -3.09
N LEU A 40 -1.44 10.60 -3.62
CA LEU A 40 -2.12 10.40 -4.91
C LEU A 40 -3.57 10.87 -4.88
N VAL A 41 -4.27 10.67 -3.76
CA VAL A 41 -5.64 11.17 -3.57
C VAL A 41 -5.64 12.69 -3.38
N LYS A 42 -4.81 13.22 -2.48
CA LYS A 42 -4.79 14.67 -2.16
C LYS A 42 -4.34 15.54 -3.33
N CYS A 43 -3.38 15.07 -4.12
CA CYS A 43 -2.90 15.80 -5.29
C CYS A 43 -3.79 15.61 -6.53
N GLY A 44 -4.89 14.86 -6.43
CA GLY A 44 -5.83 14.65 -7.54
C GLY A 44 -5.26 13.81 -8.68
N TYR A 45 -4.32 12.90 -8.40
CA TYR A 45 -3.91 11.87 -9.37
C TYR A 45 -4.92 10.74 -9.45
N LEU A 46 -5.66 10.51 -8.36
CA LEU A 46 -6.85 9.66 -8.29
C LEU A 46 -8.05 10.57 -8.03
N THR A 47 -8.87 10.78 -9.06
CA THR A 47 -9.97 11.77 -9.00
C THR A 47 -11.35 11.11 -8.94
N ASP A 48 -11.49 9.92 -9.50
CA ASP A 48 -12.75 9.19 -9.51
C ASP A 48 -12.83 8.22 -8.32
N LYS A 49 -14.07 7.98 -7.88
CA LYS A 49 -14.35 7.16 -6.70
C LYS A 49 -13.85 5.71 -6.87
N GLU A 50 -13.90 5.17 -8.08
CA GLU A 50 -13.49 3.79 -8.35
C GLU A 50 -11.97 3.63 -8.16
N SER A 51 -11.19 4.54 -8.73
CA SER A 51 -9.73 4.57 -8.58
C SER A 51 -9.29 4.81 -7.14
N ILE A 52 -9.98 5.70 -6.42
CA ILE A 52 -9.71 5.96 -4.99
C ILE A 52 -9.97 4.69 -4.17
N ASN A 53 -11.14 4.06 -4.36
CA ASN A 53 -11.49 2.82 -3.68
C ASN A 53 -10.45 1.73 -3.96
N LYS A 54 -10.05 1.54 -5.22
CA LYS A 54 -9.05 0.54 -5.59
C LYS A 54 -7.71 0.77 -4.88
N ALA A 55 -7.27 2.02 -4.74
CA ALA A 55 -6.02 2.33 -4.02
C ALA A 55 -6.11 2.00 -2.52
N PHE A 56 -7.28 2.26 -1.90
CA PHE A 56 -7.53 1.88 -0.51
C PHE A 56 -7.67 0.36 -0.33
N ASP A 57 -8.30 -0.35 -1.27
CA ASP A 57 -8.41 -1.82 -1.25
C ASP A 57 -7.02 -2.47 -1.26
N ILE A 58 -6.08 -1.94 -2.04
CA ILE A 58 -4.68 -2.40 -2.04
C ILE A 58 -4.06 -2.17 -0.65
N LEU A 59 -4.23 -0.98 -0.08
CA LEU A 59 -3.68 -0.66 1.24
C LEU A 59 -4.28 -1.56 2.35
N GLU A 60 -5.58 -1.84 2.31
CA GLU A 60 -6.27 -2.68 3.29
C GLU A 60 -5.78 -4.13 3.25
N GLN A 61 -5.65 -4.71 2.05
CA GLN A 61 -5.12 -6.07 1.88
C GLN A 61 -3.73 -6.22 2.48
N VAL A 62 -2.88 -5.23 2.25
CA VAL A 62 -1.49 -5.22 2.69
C VAL A 62 -1.39 -4.98 4.20
N THR A 63 -2.22 -4.10 4.76
CA THR A 63 -2.29 -3.85 6.21
C THR A 63 -2.73 -5.13 6.94
N THR A 64 -3.73 -5.83 6.40
CA THR A 64 -4.19 -7.13 6.95
C THR A 64 -3.07 -8.17 6.97
N PHE A 65 -2.23 -8.21 5.93
CA PHE A 65 -1.07 -9.10 5.92
C PHE A 65 -0.02 -8.69 6.97
N ALA A 66 0.31 -7.40 7.05
CA ALA A 66 1.30 -6.89 8.01
C ALA A 66 0.87 -7.19 9.46
N ASP A 67 -0.40 -6.95 9.81
CA ASP A 67 -0.94 -7.25 11.14
C ASP A 67 -0.85 -8.74 11.52
N ASN A 68 -0.93 -9.64 10.53
CA ASN A 68 -0.78 -11.08 10.74
C ASN A 68 0.68 -11.54 10.79
N SER A 69 1.59 -10.76 10.20
CA SER A 69 3.01 -11.10 10.08
C SER A 69 3.86 -10.52 11.21
N LEU A 70 3.38 -9.44 11.84
CA LEU A 70 4.01 -8.86 13.01
C LEU A 70 3.79 -9.78 14.23
N PRO A 71 4.80 -9.95 15.10
CA PRO A 71 4.64 -10.72 16.33
C PRO A 71 3.46 -10.16 17.14
N LYS A 72 2.48 -11.01 17.43
CA LYS A 72 1.40 -10.65 18.35
C LYS A 72 2.00 -10.63 19.75
N ASN A 73 1.98 -9.46 20.39
CA ASN A 73 2.32 -9.31 21.81
C ASN A 73 1.42 -10.19 22.69
#